data_AF-A0A973LCI6-F1
#
_entry.id   AF-A0A973LCI6-F1
#
_cell.length_a   1.000
_cell.length_b   1.000
_cell.length_c   1.000
_cell.angle_alpha   90.00
_cell.angle_beta   90.00
_cell.angle_gamma   90.00
#
_symmetry.space_group_name_H-M   'P 1'
#
loop_
_entity.id
_entity.type
_entity.pdbx_description
1 polymer ?
#
loop_
_entity_poly.entity_id
_entity_poly.type
_entity_poly.pdbx_seq_one_letter_code
_entity_poly.pdbx_strand_id
1 'polypeptide(L)'
;MLTAPAFALHRDAGDDPGPGLSAVATILIYIGIPLAIFAVIALLVLAPSIARGNRYRPHQLSWWAAPVWFGGPRDDRGESAERALTGTSLKELTAVATVAQTEGGASARW
;
A
#
# COMPACT_ATOMS: atom_id res chain seq x y z
N MET A 1 -57.22 58.31 -24.65
CA MET A 1 -57.38 56.91 -24.21
C MET A 1 -56.35 56.65 -23.14
N LEU A 2 -56.78 56.39 -21.91
CA LEU A 2 -55.90 56.01 -20.81
C LEU A 2 -55.92 54.49 -20.76
N THR A 3 -54.80 53.86 -21.12
CA THR A 3 -54.64 52.40 -21.01
C THR A 3 -54.30 52.08 -19.56
N ALA A 4 -55.03 51.14 -18.97
CA ALA A 4 -54.76 50.70 -17.60
C ALA A 4 -53.61 49.68 -17.60
N PRO A 5 -52.65 49.75 -16.65
CA PRO A 5 -51.61 48.74 -16.52
C PRO A 5 -52.22 47.37 -16.20
N ALA A 6 -51.75 46.32 -16.88
CA ALA A 6 -52.11 44.95 -16.59
C ALA A 6 -51.32 44.47 -15.37
N PHE A 7 -51.95 44.50 -14.20
CA PHE A 7 -51.38 43.91 -12.99
C PHE A 7 -51.58 42.39 -13.01
N ALA A 8 -50.50 41.63 -12.75
CA ALA A 8 -50.58 40.20 -12.52
C ALA A 8 -51.29 39.96 -11.18
N LEU A 9 -52.59 39.69 -11.25
CA LEU A 9 -53.44 39.40 -10.08
C LEU A 9 -53.16 38.02 -9.46
N HIS A 10 -52.48 37.13 -10.19
CA HIS A 10 -52.13 35.80 -9.73
C HIS A 10 -50.60 35.67 -9.65
N ARG A 11 -50.12 35.06 -8.55
CA ARG A 11 -48.71 34.74 -8.34
C ARG A 11 -48.25 33.82 -9.48
N ASP A 12 -47.14 34.15 -10.13
CA ASP A 12 -46.66 33.37 -11.28
C ASP A 12 -46.08 32.05 -10.78
N ALA A 13 -46.16 30.98 -11.58
CA ALA A 13 -45.60 29.67 -11.20
C ALA A 13 -44.08 29.74 -11.00
N GLY A 14 -43.41 30.75 -11.57
CA GLY A 14 -42.00 31.04 -11.33
C GLY A 14 -41.68 31.61 -9.93
N ASP A 15 -42.68 32.09 -9.17
CA ASP A 15 -42.49 32.63 -7.82
C ASP A 15 -42.43 31.56 -6.73
N ASP A 16 -42.75 30.30 -7.07
CA ASP A 16 -42.59 29.15 -6.19
C ASP A 16 -41.35 28.36 -6.63
N PRO A 17 -40.22 28.46 -5.91
CA PRO A 17 -39.02 27.70 -6.25
C PRO A 17 -39.19 26.19 -6.01
N GLY A 18 -40.32 25.75 -5.45
CA GLY A 18 -40.55 24.40 -5.02
C GLY A 18 -39.72 24.03 -3.79
N PRO A 19 -39.75 22.74 -3.38
CA PRO A 19 -38.96 22.26 -2.25
C PRO A 19 -37.45 22.38 -2.54
N GLY A 20 -36.78 23.30 -1.83
CA GLY A 20 -35.34 23.51 -1.94
C GLY A 20 -34.53 22.38 -1.31
N LEU A 21 -33.29 22.20 -1.77
CA LEU A 21 -32.35 21.27 -1.17
C LEU A 21 -31.96 21.76 0.24
N SER A 22 -31.97 20.87 1.24
CA SER A 22 -31.54 21.25 2.58
C SER A 22 -30.04 21.63 2.57
N ALA A 23 -29.65 22.57 3.44
CA ALA A 23 -28.26 23.02 3.53
C ALA A 23 -27.29 21.84 3.78
N VAL A 24 -27.71 20.88 4.59
CA VAL A 24 -26.93 19.65 4.86
C VAL A 24 -26.77 18.80 3.60
N ALA A 25 -27.84 18.61 2.82
CA ALA A 25 -27.76 17.86 1.58
C ALA A 25 -26.81 18.54 0.57
N THR A 26 -26.84 19.86 0.47
CA THR A 26 -25.92 20.61 -0.39
C THR A 26 -24.47 20.39 0.05
N ILE A 27 -24.17 20.49 1.33
CA ILE A 27 -22.82 20.25 1.86
C ILE A 27 -22.37 18.81 1.58
N LEU A 28 -23.21 17.81 1.83
CA LEU A 28 -22.86 16.41 1.59
C LEU A 28 -22.61 16.12 0.11
N ILE A 29 -23.36 16.74 -0.80
CA ILE A 29 -23.14 16.56 -2.24
C ILE A 29 -21.84 17.24 -2.67
N TYR A 30 -21.67 18.53 -2.34
CA TYR A 30 -20.56 19.33 -2.89
C TYR A 30 -19.24 19.17 -2.15
N ILE A 31 -19.24 18.69 -0.90
CA ILE A 31 -18.04 18.45 -0.11
C ILE A 31 -17.90 16.96 0.21
N GLY A 32 -18.99 16.30 0.59
CA GLY A 32 -18.98 14.88 0.95
C GLY A 32 -18.62 13.97 -0.22
N ILE A 33 -19.21 14.14 -1.41
CA ILE A 33 -18.89 13.31 -2.59
C ILE A 33 -17.41 13.48 -3.00
N PRO A 34 -16.86 14.70 -3.17
CA PRO A 34 -15.44 14.85 -3.48
C PRO A 34 -14.53 14.22 -2.41
N LEU A 35 -14.85 14.41 -1.13
CA LEU A 35 -14.06 13.83 -0.03
C LEU A 35 -14.13 12.30 -0.03
N ALA A 36 -15.30 11.73 -0.32
CA ALA A 36 -15.49 10.28 -0.43
C ALA A 36 -14.66 9.70 -1.58
N ILE A 37 -14.68 10.33 -2.76
CA ILE A 37 -13.84 9.94 -3.90
C ILE A 37 -12.37 10.01 -3.53
N PHE A 38 -11.93 11.09 -2.88
CA PHE A 38 -10.56 11.23 -2.42
C PHE A 38 -10.17 10.14 -1.42
N ALA A 39 -11.04 9.83 -0.46
CA ALA A 39 -10.79 8.79 0.54
C ALA A 39 -10.68 7.40 -0.12
N VAL A 40 -11.53 7.09 -1.11
CA VAL A 40 -11.44 5.85 -1.89
C VAL A 40 -10.11 5.76 -2.60
N ILE A 41 -9.68 6.82 -3.29
CA ILE A 41 -8.39 6.87 -3.99
C ILE A 41 -7.23 6.71 -3.00
N ALA A 42 -7.24 7.48 -1.90
CA ALA A 42 -6.21 7.41 -0.87
C ALA A 42 -6.12 6.00 -0.30
N LEU A 43 -7.26 5.36 -0.01
CA LEU A 43 -7.29 3.99 0.48
C LEU A 43 -6.73 3.01 -0.57
N LEU A 44 -7.12 3.10 -1.84
CA LEU A 44 -6.58 2.28 -2.92
C LEU A 44 -5.05 2.42 -3.05
N VAL A 45 -4.53 3.63 -2.92
CA VAL A 45 -3.09 3.92 -3.03
C VAL A 45 -2.33 3.44 -1.80
N LEU A 46 -2.87 3.66 -0.59
CA LEU A 46 -2.19 3.33 0.65
C LEU A 46 -2.35 1.87 1.06
N ALA A 47 -3.45 1.19 0.68
CA ALA A 47 -3.73 -0.20 1.01
C ALA A 47 -2.54 -1.15 0.73
N PRO A 48 -1.91 -1.17 -0.47
CA PRO A 48 -0.78 -2.06 -0.71
C PRO A 48 0.48 -1.64 0.07
N SER A 49 0.64 -0.35 0.38
CA SER A 49 1.75 0.11 1.23
C SER A 49 1.61 -0.45 2.66
N ILE A 50 0.41 -0.41 3.21
CA ILE A 50 0.08 -0.92 4.55
C ILE A 50 0.21 -2.45 4.59
N ALA A 51 -0.25 -3.16 3.55
CA ALA A 51 -0.23 -4.62 3.50
C ALA A 51 1.17 -5.25 3.39
N ARG A 52 2.17 -4.53 2.83
CA ARG A 52 3.52 -5.06 2.56
C ARG A 52 4.42 -5.21 3.80
N GLY A 53 3.98 -4.76 4.97
CA GLY A 53 4.69 -5.00 6.24
C GLY A 53 5.91 -4.11 6.49
N ASN A 54 6.58 -4.35 7.62
CA ASN A 54 7.68 -3.51 8.08
C ASN A 54 8.94 -3.69 7.22
N ARG A 55 9.54 -2.56 6.83
CA ARG A 55 10.89 -2.54 6.26
C ARG A 55 11.92 -2.82 7.36
N TYR A 56 13.10 -3.30 6.95
CA TYR A 56 14.22 -3.47 7.86
C TYR A 56 14.51 -2.17 8.64
N ARG A 57 14.59 -2.28 9.97
CA ARG A 57 14.88 -1.17 10.88
C ARG A 57 16.13 -1.52 11.68
N PRO A 58 17.27 -0.85 11.46
CA PRO A 58 18.54 -1.18 12.13
C PRO A 58 18.49 -1.08 13.66
N HIS A 59 17.59 -0.27 14.22
CA HIS A 59 17.41 -0.07 15.66
C HIS A 59 16.46 -1.09 16.32
N GLN A 60 15.81 -1.96 15.53
CA GLN A 60 14.91 -2.97 16.04
C GLN A 60 15.72 -4.24 16.36
N LEU A 61 15.90 -4.48 17.67
CA LEU A 61 16.85 -5.44 18.27
C LEU A 61 16.67 -6.92 17.85
N SER A 62 15.57 -7.30 17.22
CA SER A 62 15.31 -8.67 16.78
C SER A 62 15.33 -8.76 15.25
N TRP A 63 16.35 -9.43 14.71
CA TRP A 63 16.39 -9.83 13.31
C TRP A 63 15.27 -10.85 13.04
N TRP A 64 14.25 -10.41 12.29
CA TRP A 64 13.02 -11.17 12.03
C TRP A 64 12.98 -11.80 10.63
N ALA A 65 13.94 -11.47 9.78
CA ALA A 65 13.98 -11.94 8.39
C ALA A 65 14.67 -13.32 8.29
N ALA A 66 14.23 -14.13 7.33
CA ALA A 66 14.93 -15.37 7.02
C ALA A 66 16.37 -15.06 6.56
N PRO A 67 17.37 -15.87 6.96
CA PRO A 67 18.74 -15.71 6.47
C PRO A 67 18.75 -15.89 4.96
N VAL A 68 19.35 -14.94 4.24
CA VAL A 68 19.42 -14.94 2.78
C VAL A 68 20.86 -14.88 2.33
N TRP A 69 21.25 -15.81 1.46
CA TRP A 69 22.56 -15.82 0.81
C TRP A 69 22.43 -15.26 -0.61
N PHE A 70 22.74 -13.98 -0.78
CA PHE A 70 22.79 -13.38 -2.11
C PHE A 70 24.02 -13.88 -2.87
N GLY A 71 23.82 -14.43 -4.08
CA GLY A 71 24.91 -14.95 -4.90
C GLY A 71 25.51 -16.26 -4.38
N GLY A 72 24.77 -17.02 -3.58
CA GLY A 72 25.20 -18.36 -3.13
C GLY A 72 25.41 -19.34 -4.29
N PRO A 73 26.03 -20.50 -4.01
CA PRO A 73 26.36 -21.50 -5.02
C PRO A 73 25.14 -21.81 -5.88
N ARG A 74 25.20 -21.50 -7.18
CA ARG A 74 24.13 -21.82 -8.12
C ARG A 74 24.45 -23.18 -8.73
N ASP A 75 23.60 -24.16 -8.51
CA ASP A 75 23.52 -25.31 -9.39
C ASP A 75 22.56 -25.01 -10.54
N ASP A 76 22.78 -25.66 -11.68
CA ASP A 76 21.98 -25.58 -12.89
C ASP A 76 20.53 -26.06 -12.70
N ARG A 77 20.22 -26.67 -11.55
CA ARG A 77 18.91 -27.19 -11.17
C ARG A 77 18.10 -26.28 -10.24
N GLY A 78 18.73 -25.26 -9.64
CA GLY A 78 18.06 -24.33 -8.72
C GLY A 78 17.75 -24.90 -7.32
N GLU A 79 18.37 -26.03 -6.93
CA GLU A 79 18.12 -26.72 -5.66
C GLU A 79 19.01 -26.22 -4.50
N SER A 80 20.06 -25.46 -4.80
CA SER A 80 21.00 -24.94 -3.80
C SER A 80 20.37 -24.08 -2.70
N ALA A 81 19.36 -23.26 -3.05
CA ALA A 81 18.69 -22.38 -2.08
C ALA A 81 17.81 -23.18 -1.10
N GLU A 82 17.20 -24.25 -1.57
CA GLU A 82 16.38 -25.15 -0.76
C GLU A 82 17.27 -25.99 0.17
N ARG A 83 18.39 -26.52 -0.33
CA ARG A 83 19.39 -27.25 0.50
C ARG A 83 19.96 -26.44 1.66
N ALA A 84 20.11 -25.13 1.49
CA ALA A 84 20.58 -24.24 2.55
C ALA A 84 19.54 -24.06 3.68
N LEU A 85 18.25 -24.14 3.35
CA LEU A 85 17.14 -23.98 4.29
C LEU A 85 16.81 -25.27 5.04
N THR A 86 16.90 -26.43 4.37
CA THR A 86 16.50 -27.72 4.93
C THR A 86 17.60 -28.38 5.78
N GLY A 87 18.76 -27.73 5.90
CA GLY A 87 19.93 -28.26 6.60
C GLY A 87 20.60 -29.37 5.80
N THR A 88 21.76 -29.05 5.21
CA THR A 88 22.59 -30.02 4.49
C THR A 88 22.92 -31.21 5.40
N SER A 89 22.75 -32.44 4.91
CA SER A 89 23.11 -33.67 5.64
C SER A 89 24.56 -33.60 6.11
N LEU A 90 24.83 -33.99 7.36
CA LEU A 90 26.18 -33.97 7.96
C LEU A 90 27.23 -34.69 7.10
N LYS A 91 26.82 -35.72 6.34
CA LYS A 91 27.68 -36.45 5.40
C LYS A 91 28.09 -35.62 4.18
N GLU A 92 27.19 -34.79 3.67
CA GLU A 92 27.50 -33.87 2.56
C GLU A 92 28.40 -32.73 3.03
N LEU A 93 28.17 -32.21 4.24
CA LEU A 93 29.02 -31.17 4.85
C LEU A 93 30.46 -31.66 5.02
N THR A 94 30.66 -32.91 5.44
CA THR A 94 32.02 -33.47 5.62
C THR A 94 32.72 -33.73 4.29
N ALA A 95 31.99 -34.16 3.25
CA ALA A 95 32.55 -34.39 1.91
C ALA A 95 32.94 -33.07 1.21
N VAL A 96 32.19 -31.99 1.41
CA VAL A 96 32.52 -30.66 0.86
C VAL A 96 33.62 -29.98 1.69
N ALA A 97 33.62 -30.16 3.00
CA ALA A 97 34.65 -29.60 3.89
C ALA A 97 36.06 -30.10 3.57
N THR A 98 36.21 -31.32 3.03
CA THR A 98 37.52 -31.81 2.60
C THR A 98 38.09 -31.08 1.38
N VAL A 99 37.27 -30.34 0.61
CA VAL A 99 37.70 -29.54 -0.55
C VAL A 99 37.78 -28.05 -0.24
N ALA A 100 36.96 -27.55 0.70
CA ALA A 100 36.96 -26.15 1.09
C ALA A 100 38.18 -25.81 1.97
N GLN A 101 39.31 -25.46 1.35
CA GLN A 101 40.39 -24.79 2.08
C GLN A 101 39.89 -23.45 2.63
N THR A 102 40.12 -23.18 3.91
CA THR A 102 39.73 -21.92 4.55
C THR A 102 40.68 -20.81 4.12
N GLU A 103 40.25 -19.99 3.16
CA GLU A 103 40.99 -18.80 2.71
C GLU A 103 40.65 -17.59 3.59
N GLY A 104 41.15 -17.56 4.84
CA GLY A 104 41.13 -16.37 5.71
C GLY A 104 39.76 -15.82 6.15
N GLY A 105 39.75 -14.63 6.75
CA GLY A 105 38.53 -13.94 7.22
C GLY A 105 38.76 -12.46 7.53
N ALA A 106 37.73 -11.64 7.31
CA ALA A 106 37.71 -10.21 7.61
C ALA A 106 36.49 -9.86 8.47
N SER A 107 36.67 -9.05 9.51
CA SER A 107 35.59 -8.61 10.40
C SER A 107 35.68 -7.13 10.71
N ALA A 108 34.54 -6.45 10.83
CA ALA A 108 34.44 -5.07 11.27
C ALA A 108 33.26 -4.91 12.27
N ARG A 109 33.26 -3.80 13.00
CA ARG A 109 32.19 -3.42 13.94
C ARG A 109 31.86 -1.95 13.71
N TRP A 110 30.57 -1.67 13.53
CA TRP A 110 30.00 -0.34 13.29
C TRP A 110 28.97 -0.01 14.36
#